data_AF-A0AAW2Q0V5-F1
#
_entry.id   AF-A0AAW2Q0V5-F1
#
_cell.length_a   1.000
_cell.length_b   1.000
_cell.length_c   1.000
_cell.angle_alpha   90.00
_cell.angle_beta   90.00
_cell.angle_gamma   90.00
#
_symmetry.space_group_name_H-M   'P 1'
#
loop_
_entity.id
_entity.type
_entity.pdbx_description
1 polymer ?
#
loop_
_entity_poly.entity_id
_entity_poly.type
_entity_poly.pdbx_seq_one_letter_code
_entity_poly.pdbx_strand_id
1 'polypeptide(L)'
;MESEFVALAAAGKEAEWLRNLIHEIPLWPKPISPISIHCDNAATLAKAYSQMYNGKSRHLGVRHSMIRELIMNGVISIEFVRSQHNLADHLTKGLARDLVHKSVLGMGLKSI
;
A
#
# COMPACT_ATOMS: atom_id res chain seq x y z
N MET A 1 1.94 6.26 13.10
CA MET A 1 0.61 5.67 12.82
C MET A 1 -0.17 6.53 11.83
N GLU A 2 -0.30 7.83 12.09
CA GLU A 2 -0.99 8.73 11.14
C GLU A 2 -0.31 8.79 9.77
N SER A 3 1.01 8.99 9.73
CA SER A 3 1.81 8.96 8.50
C SER A 3 1.60 7.68 7.69
N GLU A 4 1.73 6.51 8.34
CA GLU A 4 1.55 5.19 7.72
C GLU A 4 0.15 5.02 7.13
N PHE A 5 -0.88 5.45 7.85
CA PHE A 5 -2.25 5.33 7.37
C PHE A 5 -2.56 6.32 6.22
N VAL A 6 -1.93 7.50 6.24
CA VAL A 6 -2.00 8.46 5.14
C VAL A 6 -1.28 7.92 3.90
N ALA A 7 -0.10 7.31 4.06
CA ALA A 7 0.64 6.66 2.98
C ALA A 7 -0.14 5.48 2.39
N LEU A 8 -0.73 4.63 3.25
CA LEU A 8 -1.62 3.54 2.82
C LEU A 8 -2.80 4.07 1.99
N ALA A 9 -3.46 5.14 2.45
CA ALA A 9 -4.55 5.76 1.71
C ALA A 9 -4.12 6.31 0.35
N ALA A 10 -2.93 6.90 0.25
CA ALA A 10 -2.37 7.34 -1.03
C ALA A 10 -2.09 6.14 -1.95
N ALA A 11 -1.42 5.10 -1.45
CA ALA A 11 -1.15 3.87 -2.19
C ALA A 11 -2.44 3.18 -2.68
N GLY A 12 -3.50 3.18 -1.87
CA GLY A 12 -4.81 2.66 -2.26
C GLY A 12 -5.43 3.39 -3.45
N LYS A 13 -5.31 4.73 -3.51
CA LYS A 13 -5.78 5.51 -4.68
C LYS A 13 -5.01 5.17 -5.94
N GLU A 14 -3.68 5.07 -5.83
CA GLU A 14 -2.83 4.69 -6.96
C GLU A 14 -3.14 3.27 -7.44
N ALA A 15 -3.37 2.33 -6.52
CA ALA A 15 -3.77 0.96 -6.85
C ALA A 15 -5.12 0.91 -7.57
N GLU A 16 -6.11 1.67 -7.12
CA GLU A 16 -7.40 1.79 -7.83
C GLU A 16 -7.21 2.36 -9.24
N TRP A 17 -6.44 3.43 -9.38
CA TRP A 17 -6.14 4.03 -10.68
C TRP A 17 -5.44 3.04 -11.62
N LEU A 18 -4.40 2.34 -11.15
CA LEU A 18 -3.68 1.32 -11.92
C LEU A 18 -4.62 0.18 -12.34
N ARG A 19 -5.50 -0.27 -11.44
CA ARG A 19 -6.46 -1.33 -11.76
C ARG A 19 -7.44 -0.90 -12.84
N ASN A 20 -7.92 0.34 -12.77
CA ASN A 20 -8.82 0.90 -13.79
C ASN A 20 -8.11 1.00 -15.15
N LEU A 21 -6.87 1.49 -15.17
CA LEU A 21 -6.05 1.53 -16.38
C LEU A 21 -5.86 0.13 -17.00
N ILE A 22 -5.52 -0.87 -16.19
CA ILE A 22 -5.37 -2.26 -16.65
C ILE A 22 -6.69 -2.80 -17.17
N HIS A 23 -7.83 -2.43 -16.55
CA HIS A 23 -9.14 -2.89 -16.98
C HIS A 23 -9.53 -2.41 -18.39
N GLU A 24 -9.01 -1.27 -18.82
CA GLU A 24 -9.21 -0.71 -20.16
C GLU A 24 -8.41 -1.45 -21.25
N ILE A 25 -7.40 -2.24 -20.89
CA ILE A 25 -6.59 -3.02 -21.84
C ILE A 25 -7.40 -4.26 -22.31
N PRO A 26 -7.81 -4.35 -23.59
CA PRO A 26 -8.71 -5.41 -24.05
C PRO A 26 -8.16 -6.83 -23.93
N LEU A 27 -6.83 -6.97 -24.01
CA LEU A 27 -6.13 -8.25 -23.98
C LEU A 27 -5.77 -8.71 -22.55
N TRP A 28 -6.04 -7.90 -21.54
CA TRP A 28 -5.67 -8.26 -20.17
C TRP A 28 -6.67 -9.28 -19.58
N PRO A 29 -6.18 -10.38 -18.98
CA PRO A 29 -7.05 -11.38 -18.36
C PRO A 29 -7.93 -10.80 -17.25
N LYS A 30 -9.24 -11.13 -17.28
CA LYS A 30 -10.23 -10.73 -16.28
C LYS A 30 -10.79 -11.97 -15.56
N PRO A 31 -11.12 -11.90 -14.25
CA PRO A 31 -11.06 -10.71 -13.38
C PRO A 31 -9.64 -10.36 -12.90
N ILE A 32 -9.39 -9.08 -12.65
CA ILE A 32 -8.12 -8.61 -12.08
C ILE A 32 -8.14 -8.84 -10.57
N SER A 33 -7.20 -9.66 -10.08
CA SER A 33 -6.98 -9.90 -8.65
C SER A 33 -6.69 -8.59 -7.89
N PRO A 34 -7.00 -8.53 -6.58
CA PRO A 34 -6.67 -7.37 -5.76
C PRO A 34 -5.17 -7.07 -5.81
N ILE A 35 -4.82 -5.78 -5.86
CA ILE A 35 -3.42 -5.34 -5.79
C ILE A 35 -2.96 -5.46 -4.33
N SER A 36 -1.90 -6.23 -4.09
CA SER A 36 -1.35 -6.38 -2.75
C SER A 36 -0.50 -5.16 -2.37
N ILE A 37 -0.84 -4.54 -1.24
CA ILE A 37 -0.10 -3.44 -0.63
C ILE A 37 0.57 -3.97 0.65
N HIS A 38 1.89 -3.92 0.67
CA HIS A 38 2.65 -4.32 1.86
C HIS A 38 2.70 -3.18 2.89
N CYS A 39 2.42 -3.50 4.15
CA CYS A 39 2.49 -2.57 5.27
C CYS A 39 3.20 -3.24 6.46
N ASP A 40 4.16 -2.54 7.07
CA ASP A 40 4.91 -3.06 8.22
C ASP A 40 4.35 -2.62 9.57
N ASN A 41 3.32 -1.79 9.57
CA ASN A 41 2.67 -1.32 10.78
C ASN A 41 1.40 -2.12 11.08
N ALA A 42 1.52 -3.06 12.02
CA ALA A 42 0.41 -3.90 12.46
C ALA A 42 -0.81 -3.10 12.96
N ALA A 43 -0.61 -1.92 13.56
CA ALA A 43 -1.71 -1.08 14.00
C ALA A 43 -2.42 -0.37 12.84
N THR A 44 -1.68 0.02 11.79
CA THR A 44 -2.26 0.52 10.54
C THR A 44 -3.10 -0.57 9.86
N LEU A 45 -2.58 -1.80 9.81
CA LEU A 45 -3.28 -2.97 9.27
C LEU A 45 -4.58 -3.26 10.03
N ALA A 46 -4.51 -3.38 11.36
CA ALA A 46 -5.68 -3.61 12.20
C ALA A 46 -6.74 -2.52 12.02
N LYS A 47 -6.30 -1.26 11.90
CA LYS A 47 -7.19 -0.13 11.63
C LYS A 47 -7.83 -0.20 10.25
N ALA A 48 -7.10 -0.60 9.21
CA ALA A 48 -7.64 -0.71 7.85
C ALA A 48 -8.74 -1.77 7.73
N TYR A 49 -8.59 -2.89 8.46
CA TYR A 49 -9.57 -3.98 8.50
C TYR A 49 -10.67 -3.80 9.55
N SER A 50 -10.62 -2.75 10.37
CA SER A 50 -11.65 -2.48 11.36
C SER A 50 -12.97 -2.09 10.68
N GLN A 51 -14.09 -2.58 11.20
CA GLN A 51 -15.41 -2.25 10.64
C GLN A 51 -15.77 -0.77 10.83
N MET A 52 -15.31 -0.17 11.94
CA MET A 52 -15.63 1.19 12.32
C MET A 52 -14.36 1.96 12.65
N TYR A 53 -14.35 3.24 12.27
CA TYR A 53 -13.32 4.16 12.67
C TYR A 53 -13.63 4.77 14.04
N ASN A 54 -12.84 4.40 15.06
CA ASN A 54 -13.04 4.84 16.45
C ASN A 54 -12.13 6.03 16.85
N GLY A 55 -11.49 6.71 15.88
CA GLY A 55 -10.57 7.80 16.15
C GLY A 55 -11.23 9.19 16.13
N LYS A 56 -10.57 10.19 16.73
CA LYS A 56 -11.07 11.58 16.78
C LYS A 56 -10.71 12.43 15.55
N SER A 57 -9.74 11.99 14.74
CA SER A 57 -9.30 12.74 13.55
C SER A 57 -10.26 12.52 12.38
N ARG A 58 -10.88 13.61 11.90
CA ARG A 58 -11.81 13.57 10.74
C ARG A 58 -11.11 13.12 9.46
N HIS A 59 -9.91 13.64 9.18
CA HIS A 59 -9.19 13.34 7.94
C HIS A 59 -8.71 11.88 7.87
N LEU A 60 -8.48 11.24 9.02
CA LEU A 60 -8.23 9.80 9.09
C LEU A 60 -9.52 8.99 8.95
N GLY A 61 -10.66 9.50 9.42
CA GLY A 61 -11.97 8.85 9.23
C GLY A 61 -12.35 8.72 7.77
N VAL A 62 -12.18 9.79 6.98
CA VAL A 62 -12.44 9.75 5.52
C VAL A 62 -11.54 8.73 4.82
N ARG A 63 -10.24 8.73 5.15
CA ARG A 63 -9.28 7.76 4.58
C ARG A 63 -9.60 6.33 4.97
N HIS A 64 -10.09 6.11 6.19
CA HIS A 64 -10.48 4.79 6.64
C HIS A 64 -11.66 4.26 5.84
N SER A 65 -12.72 5.06 5.65
CA SER A 65 -13.86 4.67 4.82
C SER A 65 -13.42 4.31 3.40
N MET A 66 -12.58 5.15 2.78
CA MET A 66 -12.02 4.90 1.45
C MET A 66 -11.23 3.58 1.37
N ILE A 67 -10.28 3.35 2.28
CA ILE A 67 -9.50 2.10 2.31
C ILE A 67 -10.40 0.88 2.50
N ARG A 68 -11.39 0.98 3.39
CA ARG A 68 -12.33 -0.11 3.63
C ARG A 68 -13.16 -0.43 2.38
N GLU A 69 -13.61 0.57 1.65
CA GLU A 69 -14.32 0.38 0.36
C GLU A 69 -13.43 -0.33 -0.66
N LEU A 70 -12.17 0.07 -0.81
CA LEU A 70 -11.23 -0.58 -1.73
C LEU A 70 -10.99 -2.06 -1.37
N ILE A 71 -10.86 -2.37 -0.08
CA ILE A 71 -10.73 -3.76 0.40
C ILE A 71 -12.00 -4.55 0.11
N MET A 72 -13.17 -4.01 0.46
CA MET A 72 -14.46 -4.68 0.27
C MET A 72 -14.78 -4.96 -1.20
N ASN A 73 -14.38 -4.06 -2.09
CA ASN A 73 -14.56 -4.20 -3.53
C ASN A 73 -13.49 -5.08 -4.21
N GLY A 74 -12.55 -5.64 -3.43
CA GLY A 74 -11.46 -6.47 -3.95
C GLY A 74 -10.50 -5.71 -4.88
N VAL A 75 -10.38 -4.39 -4.70
CA VAL A 75 -9.42 -3.56 -5.46
C VAL A 75 -8.02 -3.75 -4.89
N ILE A 76 -7.90 -3.77 -3.56
CA ILE A 76 -6.64 -3.96 -2.84
C ILE A 76 -6.74 -5.07 -1.81
N SER A 77 -5.60 -5.70 -1.50
CA SER A 77 -5.36 -6.44 -0.27
C SER A 77 -4.21 -5.77 0.49
N ILE A 78 -4.22 -5.86 1.83
CA ILE A 78 -3.11 -5.33 2.63
C ILE A 78 -2.45 -6.48 3.36
N GLU A 79 -1.15 -6.64 3.15
CA GLU A 79 -0.37 -7.73 3.72
C GLU A 79 0.70 -7.19 4.67
N PHE A 80 0.85 -7.87 5.80
CA PHE A 80 1.91 -7.52 6.74
C PHE A 80 3.27 -7.95 6.19
N VAL A 81 4.22 -7.02 6.17
CA VAL A 81 5.63 -7.30 5.87
C VAL A 81 6.49 -6.83 7.04
N ARG A 82 7.61 -7.51 7.34
CA ARG A 82 8.55 -6.97 8.33
C ARG A 82 9.24 -5.73 7.76
N SER A 83 9.46 -4.69 8.56
CA SER A 83 10.11 -3.43 8.14
C SER A 83 11.41 -3.65 7.34
N GLN A 84 12.26 -4.60 7.75
CA GLN A 84 13.50 -4.97 7.06
C GLN A 84 13.32 -5.56 5.63
N HIS A 85 12.10 -5.93 5.28
CA HIS A 85 11.71 -6.46 3.97
C HIS A 85 10.75 -5.51 3.23
N ASN A 86 10.39 -4.39 3.85
CA ASN A 86 9.54 -3.38 3.22
C ASN A 86 10.41 -2.47 2.34
N LEU A 87 10.41 -2.68 1.02
CA LEU A 87 11.16 -1.82 0.10
C LEU A 87 10.72 -0.35 0.18
N ALA A 88 9.46 -0.07 0.54
CA ALA A 88 8.97 1.30 0.70
C ALA A 88 9.66 2.03 1.87
N ASP A 89 9.99 1.34 2.96
CA ASP A 89 10.72 1.92 4.09
C ASP A 89 12.10 2.43 3.69
N HIS A 90 12.70 1.81 2.68
CA HIS A 90 14.01 2.22 2.20
C HIS A 90 13.95 3.61 1.54
N LEU A 91 12.78 4.01 1.03
CA LEU A 91 12.57 5.32 0.40
C LEU A 91 12.26 6.43 1.43
N THR A 92 11.94 6.09 2.68
CA THR A 92 11.57 7.05 3.73
C THR A 92 12.67 7.23 4.79
N LYS A 93 13.75 6.44 4.72
CA LYS A 93 14.84 6.43 5.70
C LYS A 93 16.20 6.72 5.03
N GLY A 94 17.15 7.23 5.82
CA GLY A 94 18.55 7.26 5.41
C GLY A 94 19.12 5.85 5.36
N LEU A 95 19.65 5.43 4.21
CA LEU A 95 20.16 4.07 3.99
C LEU A 95 21.68 4.01 4.00
N ALA A 96 22.22 2.93 4.56
CA ALA A 96 23.60 2.53 4.33
C ALA A 96 23.78 2.01 2.88
N ARG A 97 25.02 2.05 2.37
CA ARG A 97 25.33 1.74 0.97
C ARG A 97 24.88 0.34 0.54
N ASP A 98 25.04 -0.65 1.39
CA ASP A 98 24.62 -2.03 1.16
C ASP A 98 23.09 -2.13 0.99
N LEU A 99 22.34 -1.38 1.80
CA LEU A 99 20.89 -1.34 1.71
C LEU A 99 20.42 -0.61 0.45
N VAL A 100 21.14 0.44 0.00
CA VAL A 100 20.89 1.07 -1.31
C VAL A 100 21.01 0.06 -2.45
N HIS A 101 22.08 -0.74 -2.48
CA HIS A 101 22.24 -1.78 -3.51
C HIS A 101 21.10 -2.80 -3.49
N LYS A 102 20.66 -3.25 -2.30
CA LYS A 102 19.50 -4.14 -2.16
C LYS A 102 18.21 -3.49 -2.67
N SER A 103 17.99 -2.21 -2.38
CA SER A 103 16.82 -1.46 -2.83
C SER A 103 16.78 -1.34 -4.36
N VAL A 104 17.90 -1.01 -4.99
CA VAL A 104 18.00 -0.90 -6.46
C VAL A 104 17.59 -2.21 -7.13
N LEU A 105 18.11 -3.34 -6.64
CA LEU A 105 17.74 -4.67 -7.13
C LEU A 105 16.27 -4.99 -6.86
N GLY A 106 15.77 -4.72 -5.66
CA GLY A 106 14.38 -4.97 -5.28
C GLY A 106 13.36 -4.16 -6.08
N MET A 107 13.74 -2.97 -6.54
CA MET A 107 12.92 -2.12 -7.42
C MET A 107 13.03 -2.49 -8.91
N GLY A 108 13.87 -3.46 -9.28
CA GLY A 108 14.12 -3.82 -10.68
C GLY A 108 14.94 -2.79 -11.45
N LEU A 109 15.65 -1.90 -10.75
CA LEU A 109 16.51 -0.89 -11.36
C LEU A 109 17.88 -1.48 -11.70
N LYS A 110 18.53 -0.92 -12.73
CA LYS A 110 19.90 -1.30 -13.09
C LYS A 110 20.86 -0.90 -11.96
N SER A 111 21.68 -1.85 -11.51
CA SER A 111 22.72 -1.58 -10.51
C SER A 111 23.75 -0.59 -11.06
N ILE A 112 24.13 0.38 -10.23
CA ILE A 112 25.12 1.43 -10.52
C ILE A 112 26.50 0.96 -10.06
#